data_AF-S4REK8-F1
#
_entry.id   AF-S4REK8-F1
#
_cell.length_a   1.000
_cell.length_b   1.000
_cell.length_c   1.000
_cell.angle_alpha   90.00
_cell.angle_beta   90.00
_cell.angle_gamma   90.00
#
_symmetry.space_group_name_H-M   'P 1'
#
loop_
_entity.id
_entity.type
_entity.pdbx_description
1 polymer ?
#
loop_
_entity_poly.entity_id
_entity_poly.type
_entity_poly.pdbx_seq_one_letter_code
_entity_poly.pdbx_strand_id
1 'polypeptide(L)'
;MLFAIWNKYEHKISTELFRNKLLSTGDILVELKNHKMALNLCYGRYLQYIYPSLHDIGNLNELMARFFPREFGDSDCVLTARALLGFCTCQFALLVAGGGGGEMKRGCLQLLFLLRLLTQALLQDEKLCWLLYNGTVHIYTISRHLMEHGHSAKVCEYLLWASVCMESSVPLLDVRYLSWRATLYTAVCQAYYNCKLPAQAEEFARRGLAKIAELSELESQSSSPHSKQAESAFRDATIKMAIMIFKHTVFESRKKPKGFLRTRMKTNLRDPKIAQAAWPRTGTERLLSELLEGGAAQMVAVLDALSHRAAEECAPHALAGSPAAAFDHDSAEVFAELFFAGAEIIAVLNNTSFNNKCSIQTKVVLRHKAECTSPLSMEATVRFLKLAFMCERWDIFEGLISPTLGYLQ
;
A
#
# COMPACT_ATOMS: atom_id res chain seq x y z
N MET A 1 -1.25 20.02 37.04
CA MET A 1 -1.97 21.25 37.41
C MET A 1 -3.28 21.41 36.63
N LEU A 2 -3.29 21.38 35.29
CA LEU A 2 -4.51 21.54 34.47
C LEU A 2 -5.63 20.53 34.80
N PHE A 3 -5.31 19.23 34.88
CA PHE A 3 -6.30 18.19 35.19
C PHE A 3 -6.86 18.23 36.62
N ALA A 4 -6.07 18.75 37.58
CA ALA A 4 -6.54 18.93 38.96
C ALA A 4 -7.57 20.07 39.04
N ILE A 5 -7.35 21.14 38.27
CA ILE A 5 -8.34 22.21 38.07
C ILE A 5 -9.58 21.63 37.37
N TRP A 6 -9.37 20.83 36.33
CA TRP A 6 -10.49 20.23 35.59
C TRP A 6 -11.40 19.35 36.45
N ASN A 7 -10.82 18.47 37.28
CA ASN A 7 -11.56 17.64 38.24
C ASN A 7 -12.29 18.48 39.28
N LYS A 8 -11.68 19.58 39.74
CA LYS A 8 -12.25 20.45 40.76
C LYS A 8 -13.47 21.22 40.25
N TYR A 9 -13.52 21.54 38.95
CA TYR A 9 -14.60 22.35 38.37
C TYR A 9 -15.55 21.56 37.46
N GLU A 10 -15.35 20.24 37.31
CA GLU A 10 -16.18 19.36 36.47
C GLU A 10 -17.68 19.49 36.77
N HIS A 11 -18.05 19.46 38.05
CA HIS A 11 -19.44 19.59 38.52
C HIS A 11 -20.08 20.96 38.23
N LYS A 12 -19.30 21.97 37.80
CA LYS A 12 -19.79 23.33 37.49
C LYS A 12 -19.94 23.59 35.98
N ILE A 13 -19.54 22.64 35.14
CA ILE A 13 -19.59 22.75 33.68
C ILE A 13 -20.69 21.81 33.19
N SER A 14 -21.41 22.19 32.13
CA SER A 14 -22.37 21.26 31.52
C SER A 14 -21.65 20.01 31.01
N THR A 15 -22.27 18.85 31.17
CA THR A 15 -21.69 17.56 30.80
C THR A 15 -21.26 17.52 29.33
N GLU A 16 -22.06 18.13 28.44
CA GLU A 16 -21.77 18.20 27.01
C GLU A 16 -20.51 19.04 26.70
N LEU A 17 -20.40 20.24 27.28
CA LEU A 17 -19.23 21.10 27.07
C LEU A 17 -17.96 20.45 27.65
N PHE A 18 -18.10 19.79 28.80
CA PHE A 18 -17.00 19.06 29.43
C PHE A 18 -16.50 17.93 28.53
N ARG A 19 -17.41 17.06 28.06
CA ARG A 19 -17.10 15.94 27.16
C ARG A 19 -16.41 16.40 25.87
N ASN A 20 -16.94 17.43 25.23
CA ASN A 20 -16.36 18.02 24.03
C ASN A 20 -14.94 18.54 24.27
N LYS A 21 -14.73 19.30 25.36
CA LYS A 21 -13.41 19.86 25.66
C LYS A 21 -12.40 18.79 26.07
N LEU A 22 -12.86 17.74 26.75
CA LEU A 22 -12.07 16.58 27.13
C LEU A 22 -11.48 15.90 25.89
N LEU A 23 -12.31 15.58 24.90
CA LEU A 23 -11.86 14.95 23.66
C LEU A 23 -10.98 15.88 22.82
N SER A 24 -11.34 17.16 22.70
CA SER A 24 -10.51 18.16 22.01
C SER A 24 -9.12 18.28 22.63
N THR A 25 -8.98 18.17 23.94
CA THR A 25 -7.67 18.19 24.60
C THR A 25 -6.93 16.87 24.38
N GLY A 26 -7.64 15.75 24.30
CA GLY A 26 -7.09 14.46 23.88
C GLY A 26 -6.43 14.57 22.49
N ASP A 27 -7.13 15.18 21.53
CA ASP A 27 -6.62 15.36 20.17
C ASP A 27 -5.34 16.20 20.15
N ILE A 28 -5.30 17.31 20.90
CA ILE A 28 -4.08 18.14 21.04
C ILE A 28 -2.93 17.33 21.66
N LEU A 29 -3.20 16.50 22.66
CA LEU A 29 -2.18 15.66 23.27
C LEU A 29 -1.64 14.59 22.31
N VAL A 30 -2.48 14.04 21.43
CA VAL A 30 -2.06 13.13 20.36
C VAL A 30 -1.17 13.85 19.35
N GLU A 31 -1.54 15.06 18.93
CA GLU A 31 -0.70 15.90 18.06
C GLU A 31 0.68 16.18 18.66
N LEU A 32 0.73 16.39 19.98
CA LEU A 32 1.98 16.54 20.75
C LEU A 32 2.68 15.21 21.06
N LYS A 33 2.22 14.09 20.49
CA LYS A 33 2.72 12.72 20.71
C LYS A 33 2.69 12.24 22.16
N ASN A 34 1.89 12.88 23.02
CA ASN A 34 1.71 12.50 24.42
C ASN A 34 0.55 11.51 24.59
N HIS A 35 0.69 10.35 23.93
CA HIS A 35 -0.34 9.31 23.83
C HIS A 35 -0.77 8.75 25.20
N LYS A 36 0.16 8.63 26.16
CA LYS A 36 -0.16 8.13 27.50
C LYS A 36 -1.10 9.07 28.25
N MET A 37 -0.89 10.38 28.16
CA MET A 37 -1.78 11.36 28.79
C MET A 37 -3.11 11.46 28.06
N ALA A 38 -3.09 11.49 26.72
CA ALA A 38 -4.31 11.49 25.91
C ALA A 38 -5.21 10.28 26.25
N LEU A 39 -4.61 9.09 26.39
CA LEU A 39 -5.31 7.88 26.77
C LEU A 39 -5.89 7.96 28.17
N ASN A 40 -5.05 8.20 29.18
CA ASN A 40 -5.46 8.07 30.57
C ASN A 40 -6.37 9.19 31.04
N LEU A 41 -6.15 10.42 30.54
CA LEU A 41 -6.79 11.61 31.08
C LEU A 41 -7.91 12.13 30.18
N CYS A 42 -7.96 11.72 28.91
CA CYS A 42 -8.98 12.15 27.95
C CYS A 42 -9.81 10.96 27.46
N TYR A 43 -9.35 10.22 26.44
CA TYR A 43 -10.19 9.21 25.77
C TYR A 43 -10.64 8.07 26.70
N GLY A 44 -9.71 7.47 27.45
CA GLY A 44 -10.02 6.41 28.39
C GLY A 44 -10.96 6.89 29.50
N ARG A 45 -10.75 8.10 30.00
CA ARG A 45 -11.65 8.72 30.99
C ARG A 45 -13.05 8.96 30.42
N TYR A 46 -13.15 9.47 29.19
CA TYR A 46 -14.44 9.63 28.51
C TYR A 46 -15.18 8.29 28.42
N LEU A 47 -14.48 7.24 27.99
CA LEU A 47 -15.06 5.91 27.81
C LEU A 47 -15.48 5.29 29.15
N GLN A 48 -14.74 5.52 30.24
CA GLN A 48 -15.12 5.05 31.58
C GLN A 48 -16.45 5.60 32.07
N TYR A 49 -16.87 6.80 31.65
CA TYR A 49 -18.20 7.33 31.97
C TYR A 49 -19.33 6.57 31.27
N ILE A 50 -19.04 5.93 30.14
CA ILE A 50 -20.01 5.17 29.35
C ILE A 50 -19.98 3.72 29.79
N TYR A 51 -18.80 3.09 29.72
CA TYR A 51 -18.60 1.72 30.10
C TYR A 51 -17.17 1.49 30.62
N PRO A 52 -17.00 0.88 31.81
CA PRO A 52 -15.71 0.83 32.50
C PRO A 52 -14.66 -0.10 31.87
N SER A 53 -15.05 -1.05 31.02
CA SER A 53 -14.12 -2.02 30.42
C SER A 53 -14.26 -2.12 28.90
N LEU A 54 -13.14 -1.90 28.20
CA LEU A 54 -13.01 -2.15 26.76
C LEU A 54 -12.54 -3.59 26.45
N HIS A 55 -12.26 -4.37 27.49
CA HIS A 55 -11.94 -5.79 27.35
C HIS A 55 -13.23 -6.59 27.07
N ASP A 56 -13.07 -7.71 26.36
CA ASP A 56 -14.14 -8.68 26.15
C ASP A 56 -15.36 -8.13 25.38
N ILE A 57 -15.12 -7.26 24.39
CA ILE A 57 -16.11 -6.96 23.36
C ILE A 57 -15.94 -8.00 22.27
N GLY A 58 -16.84 -8.98 22.20
CA GLY A 58 -16.71 -10.12 21.30
C GLY A 58 -17.43 -9.95 19.96
N ASN A 59 -18.39 -9.02 19.85
CA ASN A 59 -19.20 -8.84 18.65
C ASN A 59 -19.82 -7.44 18.55
N LEU A 60 -20.46 -7.15 17.41
CA LEU A 60 -21.10 -5.87 17.13
C LEU A 60 -22.22 -5.56 18.12
N ASN A 61 -23.05 -6.54 18.48
CA ASN A 61 -24.19 -6.32 19.38
C ASN A 61 -23.73 -5.87 20.76
N GLU A 62 -22.66 -6.49 21.28
CA GLU A 62 -22.05 -6.07 22.54
C GLU A 62 -21.45 -4.66 22.46
N LEU A 63 -20.78 -4.32 21.35
CA LEU A 63 -20.26 -2.97 21.14
C LEU A 63 -21.39 -1.94 21.10
N MET A 64 -22.45 -2.21 20.35
CA MET A 64 -23.62 -1.34 20.25
C MET A 64 -24.33 -1.18 21.60
N ALA A 65 -24.54 -2.28 22.33
CA ALA A 65 -25.20 -2.24 23.62
C ALA A 65 -24.40 -1.45 24.68
N ARG A 66 -23.07 -1.54 24.66
CA ARG A 66 -22.20 -0.88 25.65
C ARG A 66 -21.92 0.59 25.32
N PHE A 67 -21.75 0.94 24.04
CA PHE A 67 -21.24 2.27 23.64
C PHE A 67 -22.22 3.09 22.79
N PHE A 68 -23.27 2.49 22.24
CA PHE A 68 -24.25 3.17 21.39
C PHE A 68 -25.70 2.77 21.76
N PRO A 69 -26.11 2.87 23.04
CA PRO A 69 -27.48 2.53 23.41
C PRO A 69 -28.46 3.55 22.85
N ARG A 70 -29.72 3.14 22.60
CA ARG A 70 -30.77 3.96 21.95
C ARG A 70 -31.10 5.29 22.66
N GLU A 71 -30.68 5.43 23.91
CA GLU A 71 -30.85 6.64 24.73
C GLU A 71 -29.81 7.73 24.40
N PHE A 72 -28.73 7.39 23.68
CA PHE A 72 -27.71 8.34 23.26
C PHE A 72 -28.20 9.14 22.06
N GLY A 73 -28.17 10.47 22.16
CA GLY A 73 -28.42 11.34 21.00
C GLY A 73 -27.28 11.30 19.99
N ASP A 74 -27.54 11.77 18.77
CA ASP A 74 -26.56 11.80 17.66
C ASP A 74 -25.20 12.40 18.07
N SER A 75 -25.21 13.47 18.89
CA SER A 75 -23.98 14.13 19.38
C SER A 75 -23.13 13.21 20.27
N ASP A 76 -23.76 12.45 21.18
CA ASP A 76 -23.03 11.53 22.07
C ASP A 76 -22.48 10.32 21.31
N CYS A 77 -23.17 9.85 20.28
CA CYS A 77 -22.67 8.80 19.38
C CYS A 77 -21.39 9.25 18.66
N VAL A 78 -21.37 10.49 18.14
CA VAL A 78 -20.18 11.08 17.50
C VAL A 78 -19.01 11.16 18.48
N LEU A 79 -19.24 11.68 19.69
CA LEU A 79 -18.18 11.81 20.70
C LEU A 79 -17.65 10.45 21.15
N THR A 80 -18.52 9.46 21.29
CA THR A 80 -18.14 8.10 21.68
C THR A 80 -17.32 7.40 20.62
N ALA A 81 -17.72 7.50 19.35
CA ALA A 81 -16.93 6.99 18.24
C ALA A 81 -15.56 7.66 18.15
N ARG A 82 -15.51 8.99 18.29
CA ARG A 82 -14.24 9.75 18.32
C ARG A 82 -13.34 9.32 19.48
N ALA A 83 -13.91 9.09 20.66
CA ALA A 83 -13.18 8.60 21.82
C ALA A 83 -12.61 7.20 21.62
N LEU A 84 -13.36 6.29 21.01
CA LEU A 84 -12.88 4.94 20.67
C LEU A 84 -11.75 4.96 19.63
N LEU A 85 -11.85 5.81 18.59
CA LEU A 85 -10.76 5.98 17.62
C LEU A 85 -9.50 6.57 18.27
N GLY A 86 -9.66 7.59 19.12
CA GLY A 86 -8.57 8.20 19.89
C GLY A 86 -7.91 7.21 20.86
N PHE A 87 -8.72 6.38 21.53
CA PHE A 87 -8.25 5.27 22.36
C PHE A 87 -7.39 4.30 21.54
N CYS A 88 -7.89 3.80 20.40
CA CYS A 88 -7.15 2.88 19.53
C CYS A 88 -5.82 3.48 19.05
N THR A 89 -5.82 4.77 18.69
CA THR A 89 -4.62 5.49 18.26
C THR A 89 -3.57 5.55 19.37
N CYS A 90 -3.96 5.97 20.57
CA CYS A 90 -3.05 6.06 21.69
C CYS A 90 -2.53 4.70 22.14
N GLN A 91 -3.42 3.70 22.21
CA GLN A 91 -3.06 2.34 22.61
C GLN A 91 -2.07 1.73 21.61
N PHE A 92 -2.29 1.92 20.31
CA PHE A 92 -1.34 1.47 19.29
C PHE A 92 0.03 2.14 19.46
N ALA A 93 0.08 3.46 19.64
CA ALA A 93 1.34 4.17 19.84
C ALA A 93 2.11 3.67 21.08
N LEU A 94 1.41 3.36 22.17
CA LEU A 94 2.02 2.79 23.38
C LEU A 94 2.51 1.35 23.18
N LEU A 95 1.77 0.52 22.42
CA LEU A 95 2.20 -0.84 22.08
C LEU A 95 3.48 -0.83 21.26
N VAL A 96 3.58 0.06 20.26
CA VAL A 96 4.79 0.21 19.43
C VAL A 96 5.97 0.75 20.26
N ALA A 97 5.72 1.71 21.15
CA ALA A 97 6.75 2.26 22.04
C ALA A 97 7.23 1.25 23.11
N GLY A 98 6.37 0.30 23.51
CA GLY A 98 6.69 -0.76 24.46
C GLY A 98 7.65 -1.83 23.93
N GLY A 99 7.96 -1.81 22.64
CA GLY A 99 8.86 -2.75 21.97
C GLY A 99 8.13 -3.80 21.13
N GLY A 100 8.88 -4.45 20.24
CA GLY A 100 8.36 -5.51 19.38
C GLY A 100 8.15 -6.83 20.14
N GLY A 101 7.30 -7.71 19.59
CA GLY A 101 7.14 -9.08 20.10
C GLY A 101 5.71 -9.60 20.07
N GLY A 102 5.47 -10.66 20.85
CA GLY A 102 4.17 -11.35 20.90
C GLY A 102 3.05 -10.53 21.53
N GLU A 103 3.35 -9.72 22.55
CA GLU A 103 2.37 -8.86 23.23
C GLU A 103 1.91 -7.70 22.35
N MET A 104 2.85 -6.97 21.72
CA MET A 104 2.55 -5.94 20.73
C MET A 104 1.65 -6.49 19.63
N LYS A 105 2.01 -7.65 19.05
CA LYS A 105 1.19 -8.32 18.04
C LYS A 105 -0.23 -8.60 18.54
N ARG A 106 -0.37 -9.20 19.73
CA ARG A 106 -1.69 -9.53 20.31
C ARG A 106 -2.52 -8.26 20.51
N GLY A 107 -1.94 -7.22 21.09
CA GLY A 107 -2.59 -5.93 21.31
C GLY A 107 -3.03 -5.29 19.99
N CYS A 108 -2.18 -5.26 18.97
CA CYS A 108 -2.54 -4.72 17.65
C CYS A 108 -3.71 -5.49 17.00
N LEU A 109 -3.76 -6.81 17.13
CA LEU A 109 -4.90 -7.60 16.62
C LEU A 109 -6.20 -7.32 17.38
N GLN A 110 -6.12 -7.13 18.71
CA GLN A 110 -7.29 -6.72 19.51
C GLN A 110 -7.79 -5.33 19.10
N LEU A 111 -6.88 -4.39 18.83
CA LEU A 111 -7.24 -3.06 18.33
C LEU A 111 -7.87 -3.12 16.93
N LEU A 112 -7.31 -3.94 16.03
CA LEU A 112 -7.89 -4.15 14.70
C LEU A 112 -9.30 -4.75 14.79
N PHE A 113 -9.52 -5.70 15.70
CA PHE A 113 -10.84 -6.27 15.95
C PHE A 113 -11.82 -5.21 16.47
N LEU A 114 -11.43 -4.39 17.44
CA LEU A 114 -12.26 -3.30 17.94
C LEU A 114 -12.59 -2.27 16.83
N LEU A 115 -11.59 -1.88 16.04
CA LEU A 115 -11.78 -0.97 14.90
C LEU A 115 -12.70 -1.57 13.83
N ARG A 116 -12.62 -2.88 13.59
CA ARG A 116 -13.49 -3.63 12.67
C ARG A 116 -14.96 -3.57 13.11
N LEU A 117 -15.21 -3.75 14.41
CA LEU A 117 -16.57 -3.64 14.97
C LEU A 117 -17.06 -2.19 14.95
N LEU A 118 -16.22 -1.24 15.34
CA LEU A 118 -16.56 0.18 15.35
C LEU A 118 -16.91 0.68 13.95
N THR A 119 -16.08 0.39 12.95
CA THR A 119 -16.37 0.79 11.56
C THR A 119 -17.62 0.10 10.99
N GLN A 120 -17.98 -1.09 11.46
CA GLN A 120 -19.25 -1.73 11.10
C GLN A 120 -20.47 -1.02 11.71
N ALA A 121 -20.35 -0.51 12.93
CA ALA A 121 -21.38 0.32 13.55
C ALA A 121 -21.52 1.66 12.81
N LEU A 122 -20.40 2.32 12.52
CA LEU A 122 -20.37 3.62 11.83
C LEU A 122 -20.91 3.56 10.39
N LEU A 123 -20.75 2.42 9.71
CA LEU A 123 -21.24 2.23 8.34
C LEU A 123 -22.77 2.33 8.23
N GLN A 124 -23.52 2.17 9.32
CA GLN A 124 -24.98 2.24 9.32
C GLN A 124 -25.52 3.68 9.21
N ASP A 125 -24.68 4.70 9.44
CA ASP A 125 -25.08 6.10 9.38
C ASP A 125 -24.11 6.90 8.50
N GLU A 126 -24.59 7.34 7.34
CA GLU A 126 -23.82 8.12 6.37
C GLU A 126 -23.28 9.43 6.93
N LYS A 127 -23.94 10.03 7.93
CA LYS A 127 -23.47 11.27 8.58
C LYS A 127 -22.14 11.06 9.30
N LEU A 128 -21.84 9.83 9.69
CA LEU A 128 -20.61 9.43 10.38
C LEU A 128 -19.51 8.99 9.42
N CYS A 129 -19.67 9.18 8.10
CA CYS A 129 -18.70 8.77 7.09
C CYS A 129 -17.27 9.30 7.33
N TRP A 130 -17.12 10.49 7.93
CA TRP A 130 -15.80 11.04 8.26
C TRP A 130 -15.11 10.26 9.40
N LEU A 131 -15.87 9.74 10.37
CA LEU A 131 -15.35 8.83 11.41
C LEU A 131 -15.06 7.45 10.82
N LEU A 132 -15.92 6.98 9.92
CA LEU A 132 -15.69 5.74 9.18
C LEU A 132 -14.36 5.81 8.40
N TYR A 133 -14.13 6.90 7.67
CA TYR A 133 -12.88 7.19 6.98
C TYR A 133 -11.68 7.11 7.95
N ASN A 134 -11.73 7.82 9.07
CA ASN A 134 -10.67 7.77 10.10
C ASN A 134 -10.44 6.35 10.63
N GLY A 135 -11.51 5.57 10.82
CA GLY A 135 -11.42 4.15 11.18
C GLY A 135 -10.63 3.33 10.15
N THR A 136 -10.85 3.55 8.85
CA THR A 136 -10.07 2.88 7.79
C THR A 136 -8.59 3.27 7.83
N VAL A 137 -8.27 4.53 8.16
CA VAL A 137 -6.88 5.02 8.33
C VAL A 137 -6.19 4.31 9.50
N HIS A 138 -6.87 4.14 10.63
CA HIS A 138 -6.31 3.42 11.77
C HIS A 138 -6.13 1.92 11.47
N ILE A 139 -7.11 1.29 10.82
CA ILE A 139 -7.00 -0.12 10.38
C ILE A 139 -5.78 -0.29 9.48
N TYR A 140 -5.61 0.57 8.47
CA TYR A 140 -4.45 0.53 7.59
C TYR A 140 -3.15 0.70 8.35
N THR A 141 -3.07 1.70 9.25
CA THR A 141 -1.84 2.03 9.98
C THR A 141 -1.35 0.86 10.83
N ILE A 142 -2.24 0.24 11.60
CA ILE A 142 -1.90 -0.93 12.43
C ILE A 142 -1.56 -2.13 11.55
N SER A 143 -2.33 -2.35 10.48
CA SER A 143 -2.10 -3.46 9.54
C SER A 143 -0.75 -3.35 8.85
N ARG A 144 -0.36 -2.17 8.37
CA ARG A 144 0.94 -1.90 7.75
C ARG A 144 2.10 -2.23 8.68
N HIS A 145 2.02 -1.78 9.93
CA HIS A 145 3.03 -2.10 10.94
C HIS A 145 3.16 -3.62 11.17
N LEU A 146 2.04 -4.33 11.26
CA LEU A 146 2.04 -5.79 11.40
C LEU A 146 2.55 -6.52 10.13
N MET A 147 2.27 -6.00 8.94
CA MET A 147 2.82 -6.53 7.68
C MET A 147 4.35 -6.44 7.64
N GLU A 148 4.92 -5.33 8.11
CA GLU A 148 6.37 -5.12 8.21
C GLU A 148 7.03 -6.11 9.18
N HIS A 149 6.28 -6.61 10.17
CA HIS A 149 6.70 -7.67 11.09
C HIS A 149 6.34 -9.09 10.60
N GLY A 150 5.99 -9.25 9.32
CA GLY A 150 5.70 -10.55 8.72
C GLY A 150 4.35 -11.16 9.14
N HIS A 151 3.38 -10.35 9.57
CA HIS A 151 2.05 -10.83 10.00
C HIS A 151 0.94 -10.53 8.98
N SER A 152 1.29 -10.46 7.69
CA SER A 152 0.37 -10.13 6.59
C SER A 152 -0.88 -11.02 6.54
N ALA A 153 -0.74 -12.33 6.80
CA ALA A 153 -1.87 -13.26 6.82
C ALA A 153 -2.94 -12.91 7.86
N LYS A 154 -2.54 -12.30 8.98
CA LYS A 154 -3.46 -11.94 10.07
C LYS A 154 -4.20 -10.62 9.84
N VAL A 155 -3.72 -9.80 8.91
CA VAL A 155 -4.27 -8.44 8.71
C VAL A 155 -5.01 -8.28 7.39
N CYS A 156 -4.91 -9.26 6.48
CA CYS A 156 -5.53 -9.22 5.17
C CYS A 156 -7.05 -8.97 5.24
N GLU A 157 -7.76 -9.63 6.18
CA GLU A 157 -9.21 -9.44 6.36
C GLU A 157 -9.57 -8.01 6.78
N TYR A 158 -8.73 -7.35 7.57
CA TYR A 158 -8.96 -6.00 8.06
C TYR A 158 -8.72 -4.97 6.95
N LEU A 159 -7.69 -5.18 6.13
CA LEU A 159 -7.43 -4.35 4.95
C LEU A 159 -8.56 -4.48 3.92
N LEU A 160 -9.04 -5.70 3.66
CA LEU A 160 -10.22 -5.93 2.83
C LEU A 160 -11.44 -5.20 3.36
N TRP A 161 -11.67 -5.30 4.67
CA TRP A 161 -12.77 -4.59 5.31
C TRP A 161 -12.65 -3.08 5.17
N ALA A 162 -11.46 -2.50 5.35
CA ALA A 162 -11.23 -1.08 5.14
C ALA A 162 -11.57 -0.65 3.70
N SER A 163 -11.24 -1.47 2.69
CA SER A 163 -11.67 -1.23 1.30
C SER A 163 -13.20 -1.27 1.17
N VAL A 164 -13.86 -2.26 1.78
CA VAL A 164 -15.33 -2.36 1.78
C VAL A 164 -15.97 -1.14 2.43
N CYS A 165 -15.46 -0.65 3.58
CA CYS A 165 -15.98 0.56 4.22
C CYS A 165 -15.97 1.77 3.29
N MET A 166 -14.88 1.97 2.55
CA MET A 166 -14.75 3.08 1.59
C MET A 166 -15.68 2.91 0.37
N GLU A 167 -15.99 1.68 0.00
CA GLU A 167 -16.83 1.36 -1.16
C GLU A 167 -18.33 1.36 -0.85
N SER A 168 -18.68 1.06 0.41
CA SER A 168 -20.07 0.96 0.86
C SER A 168 -20.67 2.28 1.35
N SER A 169 -19.86 3.33 1.49
CA SER A 169 -20.31 4.66 1.92
C SER A 169 -20.32 5.63 0.74
N VAL A 170 -21.50 6.09 0.34
CA VAL A 170 -21.66 7.00 -0.82
C VAL A 170 -20.78 8.26 -0.70
N PRO A 171 -20.72 8.96 0.45
CA PRO A 171 -19.83 10.12 0.61
C PRO A 171 -18.33 9.82 0.39
N LEU A 172 -17.90 8.56 0.59
CA LEU A 172 -16.50 8.13 0.47
C LEU A 172 -16.15 7.60 -0.92
N LEU A 173 -17.13 7.47 -1.83
CA LEU A 173 -16.93 7.08 -3.22
C LEU A 173 -16.42 8.22 -4.12
N ASP A 174 -16.44 9.45 -3.63
CA ASP A 174 -15.96 10.66 -4.31
C ASP A 174 -14.47 10.55 -4.69
N VAL A 175 -14.07 11.22 -5.78
CA VAL A 175 -12.70 11.23 -6.31
C VAL A 175 -11.69 11.75 -5.29
N ARG A 176 -12.08 12.65 -4.38
CA ARG A 176 -11.21 13.16 -3.31
C ARG A 176 -10.66 12.05 -2.41
N TYR A 177 -11.37 10.93 -2.31
CA TYR A 177 -10.95 9.75 -1.53
C TYR A 177 -10.35 8.63 -2.40
N LEU A 178 -10.25 8.83 -3.72
CA LEU A 178 -9.72 7.82 -4.64
C LEU A 178 -8.28 7.43 -4.32
N SER A 179 -7.42 8.42 -4.01
CA SER A 179 -6.02 8.16 -3.65
C SER A 179 -5.90 7.28 -2.41
N TRP A 180 -6.81 7.44 -1.45
CA TRP A 180 -6.87 6.59 -0.26
C TRP A 180 -7.38 5.18 -0.57
N ARG A 181 -8.47 5.06 -1.35
CA ARG A 181 -8.97 3.75 -1.83
C ARG A 181 -7.90 2.97 -2.57
N ALA A 182 -7.17 3.61 -3.49
CA ALA A 182 -6.06 2.98 -4.21
C ALA A 182 -4.95 2.51 -3.26
N THR A 183 -4.68 3.27 -2.19
CA THR A 183 -3.68 2.89 -1.16
C THR A 183 -4.12 1.65 -0.38
N LEU A 184 -5.41 1.55 -0.01
CA LEU A 184 -5.98 0.34 0.60
C LEU A 184 -5.92 -0.83 -0.37
N TYR A 185 -6.26 -0.63 -1.65
CA TYR A 185 -6.20 -1.70 -2.64
C TYR A 185 -4.78 -2.25 -2.80
N THR A 186 -3.78 -1.37 -2.91
CA THR A 186 -2.37 -1.77 -2.97
C THR A 186 -1.96 -2.53 -1.70
N ALA A 187 -2.43 -2.13 -0.51
CA ALA A 187 -2.13 -2.82 0.74
C ALA A 187 -2.70 -4.24 0.78
N VAL A 188 -3.93 -4.45 0.30
CA VAL A 188 -4.54 -5.78 0.15
C VAL A 188 -3.72 -6.64 -0.81
N CYS A 189 -3.38 -6.13 -2.00
CA CYS A 189 -2.55 -6.84 -2.96
C CYS A 189 -1.19 -7.22 -2.35
N GLN A 190 -0.55 -6.29 -1.65
CA GLN A 190 0.73 -6.54 -0.99
C GLN A 190 0.61 -7.59 0.13
N ALA A 191 -0.51 -7.61 0.87
CA ALA A 191 -0.77 -8.65 1.87
C ALA A 191 -0.90 -10.03 1.20
N TYR A 192 -1.63 -10.14 0.09
CA TYR A 192 -1.69 -11.37 -0.70
C TYR A 192 -0.33 -11.81 -1.22
N TYR A 193 0.47 -10.90 -1.77
CA TYR A 193 1.84 -11.20 -2.21
C TYR A 193 2.73 -11.70 -1.06
N ASN A 194 2.68 -11.04 0.10
CA ASN A 194 3.41 -11.49 1.30
C ASN A 194 2.96 -12.88 1.78
N CYS A 195 1.69 -13.23 1.54
CA CYS A 195 1.12 -14.54 1.84
C CYS A 195 1.33 -15.59 0.74
N LYS A 196 2.13 -15.29 -0.30
CA LYS A 196 2.37 -16.19 -1.45
C LYS A 196 1.09 -16.55 -2.22
N LEU A 197 0.16 -15.60 -2.32
CA LEU A 197 -1.13 -15.72 -3.03
C LEU A 197 -1.20 -14.72 -4.21
N PRO A 198 -0.32 -14.84 -5.23
CA PRO A 198 -0.19 -13.81 -6.25
C PRO A 198 -1.38 -13.76 -7.24
N ALA A 199 -2.07 -14.89 -7.46
CA ALA A 199 -3.29 -14.92 -8.27
C ALA A 199 -4.42 -14.09 -7.64
N GLN A 200 -4.62 -14.22 -6.33
CA GLN A 200 -5.59 -13.42 -5.58
C GLN A 200 -5.22 -11.94 -5.55
N ALA A 201 -3.92 -11.63 -5.47
CA ALA A 201 -3.44 -10.25 -5.56
C ALA A 201 -3.78 -9.62 -6.92
N GLU A 202 -3.54 -10.36 -8.02
CA GLU A 202 -3.87 -9.90 -9.37
C GLU A 202 -5.38 -9.74 -9.56
N GLU A 203 -6.18 -10.73 -9.15
CA GLU A 203 -7.64 -10.68 -9.25
C GLU A 203 -8.20 -9.46 -8.49
N PHE A 204 -7.72 -9.23 -7.28
CA PHE A 204 -8.12 -8.07 -6.49
C PHE A 204 -7.69 -6.75 -7.14
N ALA A 205 -6.48 -6.67 -7.71
CA ALA A 205 -6.01 -5.49 -8.42
C ALA A 205 -6.85 -5.19 -9.68
N ARG A 206 -7.23 -6.23 -10.44
CA ARG A 206 -8.15 -6.10 -11.59
C ARG A 206 -9.53 -5.61 -11.17
N ARG A 207 -10.07 -6.12 -10.06
CA ARG A 207 -11.32 -5.60 -9.45
C ARG A 207 -11.17 -4.13 -9.07
N GLY A 208 -10.06 -3.75 -8.46
CA GLY A 208 -9.75 -2.36 -8.10
C GLY A 208 -9.71 -1.45 -9.33
N LEU A 209 -9.09 -1.90 -10.43
CA LEU A 209 -9.03 -1.18 -11.69
C LEU A 209 -10.42 -1.00 -12.32
N ALA A 210 -11.27 -2.03 -12.31
CA ALA A 210 -12.65 -1.93 -12.77
C ALA A 210 -13.43 -0.85 -11.99
N LYS A 211 -13.29 -0.81 -10.66
CA LYS A 211 -13.92 0.23 -9.83
C LYS A 211 -13.41 1.65 -10.11
N ILE A 212 -12.12 1.79 -10.41
CA ILE A 212 -11.54 3.08 -10.81
C ILE A 212 -12.14 3.53 -12.16
N ALA A 213 -12.29 2.59 -13.11
CA ALA A 213 -12.91 2.88 -14.41
C ALA A 213 -14.39 3.26 -14.28
N GLU A 214 -15.17 2.54 -13.47
CA GLU A 214 -16.57 2.87 -13.16
C GLU A 214 -16.70 4.30 -12.60
N LEU A 215 -15.85 4.66 -11.63
CA LEU A 215 -15.86 6.02 -11.08
C LEU A 215 -15.46 7.07 -12.13
N SER A 216 -14.48 6.76 -12.98
CA SER A 216 -14.06 7.66 -14.06
C SER A 216 -15.18 7.90 -15.07
N GLU A 217 -15.98 6.87 -15.37
CA GLU A 217 -17.14 7.00 -16.25
C GLU A 217 -18.19 7.92 -15.62
N LEU A 218 -18.53 7.71 -14.33
CA LEU A 218 -19.47 8.55 -13.59
C LEU A 218 -19.03 10.03 -13.56
N GLU A 219 -17.73 10.28 -13.35
CA GLU A 219 -17.18 11.65 -13.35
C GLU A 219 -17.21 12.31 -14.74
N SER A 220 -17.07 11.53 -15.82
CA SER A 220 -17.17 12.07 -17.19
C SER A 220 -18.59 12.47 -17.59
N GLN A 221 -19.60 11.90 -16.91
CA GLN A 221 -21.01 12.26 -17.07
C GLN A 221 -21.43 13.46 -16.19
N SER A 222 -20.59 13.86 -15.22
CA SER A 222 -20.87 14.97 -14.32
C SER A 222 -20.74 16.31 -15.04
N SER A 223 -21.62 17.26 -14.71
CA SER A 223 -21.56 18.64 -15.25
C SER A 223 -20.44 19.49 -14.62
N SER A 224 -19.71 18.94 -13.64
CA SER A 224 -18.63 19.63 -12.94
C SER A 224 -17.36 19.70 -13.79
N PRO A 225 -16.62 20.84 -13.77
CA PRO A 225 -15.38 20.97 -14.53
C PRO A 225 -14.33 19.97 -14.05
N HIS A 226 -13.65 19.30 -14.99
CA HIS A 226 -12.55 18.39 -14.69
C HIS A 226 -11.40 19.13 -13.99
N SER A 227 -11.15 18.76 -12.74
CA SER A 227 -10.01 19.26 -11.98
C SER A 227 -8.74 18.48 -12.37
N LYS A 228 -7.63 19.19 -12.59
CA LYS A 228 -6.31 18.56 -12.74
C LYS A 228 -5.96 17.63 -11.58
N GLN A 229 -6.46 17.92 -10.39
CA GLN A 229 -6.27 17.07 -9.20
C GLN A 229 -7.01 15.73 -9.35
N ALA A 230 -8.22 15.74 -9.91
CA ALA A 230 -9.00 14.53 -10.18
C ALA A 230 -8.30 13.66 -11.24
N GLU A 231 -7.85 14.25 -12.35
CA GLU A 231 -7.09 13.56 -13.39
C GLU A 231 -5.82 12.90 -12.83
N SER A 232 -5.06 13.62 -11.98
CA SER A 232 -3.90 13.05 -11.32
C SER A 232 -4.28 11.90 -10.38
N ALA A 233 -5.37 12.01 -9.62
CA ALA A 233 -5.83 10.96 -8.72
C ALA A 233 -6.22 9.68 -9.49
N PHE A 234 -6.90 9.81 -10.62
CA PHE A 234 -7.23 8.68 -11.50
C PHE A 234 -5.98 8.04 -12.09
N ARG A 235 -5.06 8.85 -12.64
CA ARG A 235 -3.81 8.35 -13.20
C ARG A 235 -2.99 7.59 -12.15
N ASP A 236 -2.81 8.15 -10.97
CA ASP A 236 -2.03 7.54 -9.89
C ASP A 236 -2.69 6.24 -9.37
N ALA A 237 -4.02 6.22 -9.25
CA ALA A 237 -4.76 5.03 -8.85
C ALA A 237 -4.64 3.89 -9.89
N THR A 238 -4.77 4.23 -11.17
CA THR A 238 -4.59 3.28 -12.29
C THR A 238 -3.18 2.71 -12.32
N ILE A 239 -2.15 3.55 -12.20
CA ILE A 239 -0.75 3.12 -12.14
C ILE A 239 -0.53 2.15 -10.97
N LYS A 240 -1.05 2.46 -9.77
CA LYS A 240 -0.94 1.58 -8.60
C LYS A 240 -1.53 0.19 -8.85
N MET A 241 -2.71 0.11 -9.48
CA MET A 241 -3.33 -1.18 -9.79
C MET A 241 -2.57 -1.92 -10.90
N ALA A 242 -2.14 -1.21 -11.94
CA ALA A 242 -1.35 -1.77 -13.03
C ALA A 242 -0.02 -2.36 -12.55
N ILE A 243 0.69 -1.70 -11.62
CA ILE A 243 1.90 -2.26 -10.98
C ILE A 243 1.59 -3.56 -10.24
N MET A 244 0.48 -3.59 -9.47
CA MET A 244 0.07 -4.81 -8.76
C MET A 244 -0.31 -5.96 -9.70
N ILE A 245 -0.89 -5.68 -10.88
CA ILE A 245 -1.18 -6.68 -11.90
C ILE A 245 0.11 -7.18 -12.56
N PHE A 246 0.95 -6.24 -13.03
CA PHE A 246 2.21 -6.54 -13.73
C PHE A 246 3.10 -7.50 -12.95
N LYS A 247 3.21 -7.27 -11.64
CA LYS A 247 4.03 -8.05 -10.71
C LYS A 247 3.80 -9.56 -10.76
N HIS A 248 2.57 -10.01 -11.03
CA HIS A 248 2.25 -11.42 -11.22
C HIS A 248 2.23 -11.81 -12.71
N THR A 249 1.54 -11.01 -13.53
CA THR A 249 1.31 -11.33 -14.95
C THR A 249 2.61 -11.46 -15.75
N VAL A 250 3.66 -10.71 -15.41
CA VAL A 250 4.96 -10.79 -16.11
C VAL A 250 5.61 -12.19 -16.00
N PHE A 251 5.39 -12.88 -14.87
CA PHE A 251 5.89 -14.24 -14.67
C PHE A 251 4.90 -15.30 -15.19
N GLU A 252 3.59 -15.12 -14.96
CA GLU A 252 2.59 -16.11 -15.39
C GLU A 252 2.43 -16.19 -16.91
N SER A 253 2.50 -15.06 -17.61
CA SER A 253 2.40 -15.02 -19.08
C SER A 253 3.46 -15.86 -19.80
N ARG A 254 4.51 -16.26 -19.08
CA ARG A 254 5.65 -17.02 -19.60
C ARG A 254 5.60 -18.50 -19.25
N LYS A 255 4.71 -18.92 -18.35
CA LYS A 255 4.50 -20.33 -18.04
C LYS A 255 3.77 -21.02 -19.20
N LYS A 256 4.27 -22.20 -19.59
CA LYS A 256 3.65 -22.99 -20.65
C LYS A 256 2.25 -23.47 -20.22
N PRO A 257 1.22 -23.40 -21.10
CA PRO A 257 0.01 -24.18 -20.88
C PRO A 257 0.38 -25.67 -20.86
N LYS A 258 -0.13 -26.40 -19.85
CA LYS A 258 0.16 -27.82 -19.67
C LYS A 258 -0.21 -28.58 -20.96
N GLY A 259 0.75 -29.28 -21.55
CA GLY A 259 0.52 -30.20 -22.68
C GLY A 259 1.05 -29.77 -24.05
N PHE A 260 1.58 -28.55 -24.23
CA PHE A 260 2.16 -28.12 -25.52
C PHE A 260 3.69 -27.98 -25.46
N LEU A 261 4.39 -28.85 -26.19
CA LEU A 261 5.81 -28.72 -26.50
C LEU A 261 5.98 -27.74 -27.67
N ARG A 262 6.05 -26.43 -27.38
CA ARG A 262 6.53 -25.46 -28.36
C ARG A 262 8.05 -25.33 -28.24
N THR A 263 8.78 -25.51 -29.34
CA THR A 263 10.20 -25.17 -29.45
C THR A 263 10.35 -23.66 -29.26
N ARG A 264 10.95 -23.25 -28.14
CA ARG A 264 11.10 -21.84 -27.78
C ARG A 264 12.36 -21.29 -28.46
N MET A 265 12.22 -20.28 -29.33
CA MET A 265 13.37 -19.48 -29.75
C MET A 265 13.79 -18.62 -28.56
N LYS A 266 14.93 -18.94 -27.97
CA LYS A 266 15.52 -18.18 -26.87
C LYS A 266 15.89 -16.79 -27.37
N THR A 267 15.29 -15.75 -26.80
CA THR A 267 15.64 -14.36 -27.14
C THR A 267 17.01 -14.07 -26.52
N ASN A 268 18.07 -14.08 -27.33
CA ASN A 268 19.39 -13.75 -26.85
C ASN A 268 19.48 -12.24 -26.65
N LEU A 269 19.31 -11.78 -25.39
CA LEU A 269 19.38 -10.35 -25.04
C LEU A 269 20.74 -9.71 -25.37
N ARG A 270 21.79 -10.53 -25.58
CA ARG A 270 23.12 -10.08 -26.02
C ARG A 270 23.27 -10.04 -27.54
N ASP A 271 22.26 -10.44 -28.31
CA ASP A 271 22.29 -10.28 -29.76
C ASP A 271 22.25 -8.78 -30.09
N PRO A 272 23.28 -8.23 -30.78
CA PRO A 272 23.30 -6.82 -31.14
C PRO A 272 22.07 -6.39 -31.95
N LYS A 273 21.43 -7.30 -32.70
CA LYS A 273 20.18 -7.00 -33.41
C LYS A 273 19.01 -6.74 -32.47
N ILE A 274 18.94 -7.45 -31.35
CA ILE A 274 17.90 -7.26 -30.34
C ILE A 274 18.20 -6.01 -29.51
N ALA A 275 19.46 -5.79 -29.13
CA ALA A 275 19.88 -4.60 -28.40
C ALA A 275 19.65 -3.30 -29.20
N GLN A 276 19.81 -3.35 -30.52
CA GLN A 276 19.59 -2.20 -31.42
C GLN A 276 18.13 -2.04 -31.88
N ALA A 277 17.24 -2.99 -31.56
CA ALA A 277 15.84 -2.89 -31.93
C ALA A 277 15.12 -1.81 -31.12
N ALA A 278 14.08 -1.22 -31.71
CA ALA A 278 13.25 -0.22 -31.02
C ALA A 278 12.47 -0.86 -29.86
N TRP A 279 12.32 -0.12 -28.77
CA TRP A 279 11.42 -0.49 -27.69
C TRP A 279 9.96 -0.57 -28.19
N PRO A 280 9.16 -1.60 -27.83
CA PRO A 280 9.48 -2.75 -26.96
C PRO A 280 9.99 -3.98 -27.74
N ARG A 281 11.01 -4.64 -27.20
CA ARG A 281 11.76 -5.76 -27.80
C ARG A 281 11.33 -7.11 -27.23
N THR A 282 11.16 -7.18 -25.91
CA THR A 282 10.85 -8.42 -25.18
C THR A 282 9.36 -8.51 -24.81
N GLY A 283 8.93 -9.69 -24.33
CA GLY A 283 7.58 -9.84 -23.79
C GLY A 283 7.35 -8.99 -22.55
N THR A 284 8.37 -8.88 -21.68
CA THR A 284 8.32 -8.01 -20.49
C THR A 284 8.17 -6.53 -20.87
N GLU A 285 8.94 -6.05 -21.86
CA GLU A 285 8.86 -4.66 -22.31
C GLU A 285 7.51 -4.34 -22.96
N ARG A 286 6.95 -5.28 -23.74
CA ARG A 286 5.59 -5.14 -24.29
C ARG A 286 4.55 -5.02 -23.18
N LEU A 287 4.60 -5.90 -22.18
CA LEU A 287 3.68 -5.86 -21.05
C LEU A 287 3.82 -4.56 -20.23
N LEU A 288 5.04 -4.04 -20.04
CA LEU A 288 5.28 -2.74 -19.41
C LEU A 288 4.60 -1.61 -20.19
N SER A 289 4.75 -1.59 -21.52
CA SER A 289 4.13 -0.58 -22.39
C SER A 289 2.61 -0.71 -22.49
N GLU A 290 2.06 -1.92 -22.37
CA GLU A 290 0.61 -2.17 -22.40
C GLU A 290 -0.07 -1.71 -21.10
N LEU A 291 0.58 -1.90 -19.94
CA LEU A 291 -0.02 -1.64 -18.64
C LEU A 291 0.33 -0.26 -18.07
N LEU A 292 1.45 0.34 -18.47
CA LEU A 292 2.03 1.51 -17.79
C LEU A 292 2.54 2.55 -18.78
N GLU A 293 2.04 3.77 -18.60
CA GLU A 293 2.53 4.95 -19.29
C GLU A 293 3.63 5.66 -18.47
N GLY A 294 4.75 5.95 -19.12
CA GLY A 294 5.87 6.70 -18.53
C GLY A 294 6.95 5.84 -17.86
N GLY A 295 8.21 6.22 -18.05
CA GLY A 295 9.37 5.48 -17.57
C GLY A 295 9.43 5.34 -16.04
N ALA A 296 8.96 6.33 -15.28
CA ALA A 296 8.92 6.26 -13.82
C ALA A 296 7.98 5.15 -13.31
N ALA A 297 6.76 5.07 -13.87
CA ALA A 297 5.80 4.03 -13.51
C ALA A 297 6.30 2.64 -13.90
N GLN A 298 6.88 2.52 -15.09
CA GLN A 298 7.51 1.29 -15.58
C GLN A 298 8.67 0.86 -14.66
N MET A 299 9.51 1.80 -14.21
CA MET A 299 10.61 1.48 -13.30
C MET A 299 10.13 0.97 -11.94
N VAL A 300 9.08 1.57 -11.37
CA VAL A 300 8.48 1.09 -10.12
C VAL A 300 7.96 -0.34 -10.31
N ALA A 301 7.31 -0.63 -11.43
CA ALA A 301 6.84 -1.98 -11.74
C ALA A 301 7.96 -3.01 -11.86
N VAL A 302 9.08 -2.64 -12.51
CA VAL A 302 10.29 -3.46 -12.57
C VAL A 302 10.83 -3.73 -11.17
N LEU A 303 10.99 -2.69 -10.34
CA LEU A 303 11.49 -2.81 -8.97
C LEU A 303 10.61 -3.71 -8.09
N ASP A 304 9.30 -3.57 -8.20
CA ASP A 304 8.34 -4.35 -7.41
C ASP A 304 8.31 -5.83 -7.83
N ALA A 305 8.39 -6.10 -9.14
CA ALA A 305 8.48 -7.45 -9.67
C ALA A 305 9.79 -8.15 -9.25
N LEU A 306 10.93 -7.44 -9.37
CA LEU A 306 12.23 -7.95 -8.93
C LEU A 306 12.27 -8.18 -7.42
N SER A 307 11.87 -7.19 -6.61
CA SER A 307 11.94 -7.26 -5.14
C SER A 307 11.15 -8.44 -4.58
N HIS A 308 10.03 -8.82 -5.20
CA HIS A 308 9.15 -9.87 -4.70
C HIS A 308 9.76 -11.27 -4.81
N ARG A 309 10.55 -11.52 -5.84
CA ARG A 309 11.17 -12.82 -6.10
C ARG A 309 12.69 -12.81 -5.95
N ALA A 310 13.32 -11.67 -5.65
CA ALA A 310 14.76 -11.57 -5.43
C ALA A 310 15.25 -12.54 -4.35
N ALA A 311 14.52 -12.70 -3.24
CA ALA A 311 14.87 -13.66 -2.20
C ALA A 311 14.80 -15.13 -2.68
N GLU A 312 13.92 -15.44 -3.64
CA GLU A 312 13.80 -16.79 -4.23
C GLU A 312 14.93 -17.05 -5.25
N GLU A 313 15.39 -16.01 -5.97
CA GLU A 313 16.49 -16.09 -6.94
C GLU A 313 17.86 -16.11 -6.24
N CYS A 314 18.04 -15.30 -5.20
CA CYS A 314 19.28 -15.17 -4.43
C CYS A 314 19.44 -16.25 -3.36
N ALA A 315 18.41 -17.06 -3.11
CA ALA A 315 18.53 -18.18 -2.18
C ALA A 315 19.60 -19.14 -2.72
N PRO A 316 20.64 -19.49 -1.93
CA PRO A 316 21.65 -20.41 -2.40
C PRO A 316 21.00 -21.73 -2.80
N HIS A 317 21.50 -22.36 -3.87
CA HIS A 317 21.18 -23.72 -4.31
C HIS A 317 21.38 -24.82 -3.21
N ALA A 318 21.51 -24.46 -1.93
CA ALA A 318 21.84 -25.30 -0.79
C ALA A 318 20.67 -26.17 -0.25
N LEU A 319 19.47 -26.08 -0.81
CA LEU A 319 18.41 -27.08 -0.61
C LEU A 319 18.15 -27.84 -1.92
N ALA A 320 19.23 -28.32 -2.55
CA ALA A 320 19.24 -29.18 -3.73
C ALA A 320 18.65 -30.60 -3.50
N GLY A 321 17.60 -30.72 -2.68
CA GLY A 321 16.93 -31.98 -2.39
C GLY A 321 15.41 -31.97 -2.58
N SER A 322 14.78 -30.81 -2.84
CA SER A 322 13.33 -30.74 -3.09
C SER A 322 13.05 -30.49 -4.57
N PRO A 323 12.38 -31.43 -5.28
CA PRO A 323 11.99 -31.25 -6.68
C PRO A 323 11.00 -30.08 -6.91
N ALA A 324 10.50 -29.45 -5.84
CA ALA A 324 9.59 -28.31 -5.91
C ALA A 324 10.28 -26.93 -5.93
N ALA A 325 11.61 -26.86 -5.71
CA ALA A 325 12.35 -25.60 -5.56
C ALA A 325 13.37 -25.34 -6.69
N ALA A 326 13.27 -26.05 -7.81
CA ALA A 326 13.99 -25.68 -9.02
C ALA A 326 13.41 -24.36 -9.53
N PHE A 327 14.18 -23.27 -9.43
CA PHE A 327 13.82 -22.00 -10.04
C PHE A 327 13.46 -22.25 -11.51
N ASP A 328 12.18 -22.06 -11.85
CA ASP A 328 11.67 -22.40 -13.18
C ASP A 328 12.48 -21.63 -14.23
N HIS A 329 12.96 -22.32 -15.27
CA HIS A 329 13.76 -21.71 -16.34
C HIS A 329 13.03 -20.51 -16.95
N ASP A 330 11.70 -20.60 -17.04
CA ASP A 330 10.84 -19.53 -17.54
C ASP A 330 10.89 -18.28 -16.64
N SER A 331 11.09 -18.43 -15.33
CA SER A 331 11.24 -17.31 -14.39
C SER A 331 12.60 -16.62 -14.52
N ALA A 332 13.70 -17.37 -14.70
CA ALA A 332 15.05 -16.80 -14.86
C ALA A 332 15.17 -15.89 -16.09
N GLU A 333 14.51 -16.24 -17.20
CA GLU A 333 14.47 -15.39 -18.40
C GLU A 333 13.70 -14.09 -18.15
N VAL A 334 12.57 -14.15 -17.44
CA VAL A 334 11.80 -12.95 -17.06
C VAL A 334 12.66 -12.02 -16.19
N PHE A 335 13.42 -12.57 -15.25
CA PHE A 335 14.36 -11.79 -14.44
C PHE A 335 15.41 -11.08 -15.30
N ALA A 336 16.03 -11.78 -16.25
CA ALA A 336 16.99 -11.16 -17.16
C ALA A 336 16.34 -10.05 -18.01
N GLU A 337 15.12 -10.26 -18.50
CA GLU A 337 14.37 -9.23 -19.24
C GLU A 337 14.00 -8.02 -18.36
N LEU A 338 13.61 -8.23 -17.10
CA LEU A 338 13.31 -7.15 -16.15
C LEU A 338 14.54 -6.31 -15.85
N PHE A 339 15.69 -6.94 -15.63
CA PHE A 339 16.96 -6.24 -15.42
C PHE A 339 17.41 -5.47 -16.67
N PHE A 340 17.26 -6.07 -17.85
CA PHE A 340 17.56 -5.40 -19.13
C PHE A 340 16.66 -4.16 -19.34
N ALA A 341 15.35 -4.32 -19.15
CA ALA A 341 14.39 -3.24 -19.24
C ALA A 341 14.67 -2.11 -18.22
N GLY A 342 14.96 -2.47 -16.96
CA GLY A 342 15.27 -1.49 -15.91
C GLY A 342 16.54 -0.68 -16.19
N ALA A 343 17.60 -1.31 -16.70
CA ALA A 343 18.83 -0.62 -17.07
C ALA A 343 18.59 0.41 -18.20
N GLU A 344 17.80 0.04 -19.20
CA GLU A 344 17.44 0.91 -20.32
C GLU A 344 16.55 2.08 -19.89
N ILE A 345 15.56 1.83 -19.02
CA ILE A 345 14.73 2.90 -18.46
C ILE A 345 15.57 3.92 -17.69
N ILE A 346 16.51 3.46 -16.85
CA ILE A 346 17.45 4.35 -16.13
C ILE A 346 18.30 5.16 -17.11
N ALA A 347 18.87 4.50 -18.13
CA ALA A 347 19.74 5.16 -19.10
C ALA A 347 19.01 6.29 -19.86
N VAL A 348 17.77 6.04 -20.28
CA VAL A 348 16.95 7.04 -20.99
C VAL A 348 16.54 8.18 -20.06
N LEU A 349 16.12 7.90 -18.83
CA LEU A 349 15.66 8.94 -17.90
C LEU A 349 16.80 9.83 -17.37
N ASN A 350 18.02 9.30 -17.26
CA ASN A 350 19.18 10.05 -16.76
C ASN A 350 20.02 10.69 -17.88
N ASN A 351 19.64 10.55 -19.16
CA ASN A 351 20.45 10.97 -20.31
C ASN A 351 21.90 10.43 -20.29
N THR A 352 22.14 9.29 -19.63
CA THR A 352 23.48 8.69 -19.52
C THR A 352 23.67 7.69 -20.65
N SER A 353 24.69 7.88 -21.50
CA SER A 353 25.06 6.89 -22.51
C SER A 353 25.71 5.68 -21.82
N PHE A 354 25.06 4.52 -21.94
CA PHE A 354 25.53 3.26 -21.35
C PHE A 354 26.74 2.75 -22.14
N ASN A 355 27.95 3.02 -21.65
CA ASN A 355 29.18 2.68 -22.36
C ASN A 355 29.67 1.27 -21.98
N ASN A 356 28.91 0.25 -22.36
CA ASN A 356 29.41 -1.13 -22.33
C ASN A 356 30.14 -1.44 -23.63
N LYS A 357 31.20 -2.26 -23.56
CA LYS A 357 31.89 -2.83 -24.75
C LYS A 357 30.99 -3.76 -25.60
N CYS A 358 29.72 -3.91 -25.22
CA CYS A 358 28.64 -4.35 -26.09
C CYS A 358 27.91 -3.09 -26.58
N SER A 359 28.13 -2.73 -27.83
CA SER A 359 27.65 -1.51 -28.49
C SER A 359 26.14 -1.27 -28.34
N ILE A 360 25.75 -0.52 -27.31
CA ILE A 360 24.44 0.14 -27.21
C ILE A 360 24.64 1.56 -27.74
N GLN A 361 24.65 1.71 -29.07
CA GLN A 361 24.43 3.05 -29.65
C GLN A 361 23.02 3.47 -29.28
N THR A 362 22.90 4.36 -28.30
CA THR A 362 21.65 4.87 -27.75
C THR A 362 20.98 5.79 -28.78
N LYS A 363 20.36 5.20 -29.80
CA LYS A 363 19.29 5.82 -30.59
C LYS A 363 17.93 5.30 -30.11
N VAL A 364 17.73 5.22 -28.80
CA VAL A 364 16.42 4.92 -28.23
C VAL A 364 15.74 6.25 -27.93
N VAL A 365 15.02 6.76 -28.92
CA VAL A 365 14.01 7.75 -28.64
C VAL A 365 12.83 6.96 -28.07
N LEU A 366 12.57 7.06 -26.76
CA LEU A 366 11.22 6.87 -26.21
C LEU A 366 10.32 7.98 -26.80
N ARG A 367 10.15 7.97 -28.11
CA ARG A 367 9.24 8.84 -28.85
C ARG A 367 7.91 8.14 -28.72
N HIS A 368 7.24 8.36 -27.60
CA HIS A 368 5.79 8.45 -27.46
C HIS A 368 5.55 8.93 -26.02
N LYS A 369 5.29 10.24 -25.89
CA LYS A 369 4.75 10.91 -24.69
C LYS A 369 5.58 10.80 -23.39
N ALA A 370 6.87 11.16 -23.43
CA ALA A 370 7.56 11.64 -22.23
C ALA A 370 7.16 13.10 -21.93
N GLU A 371 5.87 13.36 -21.66
CA GLU A 371 5.41 14.56 -20.96
C GLU A 371 5.45 14.36 -19.43
N CYS A 372 6.23 13.37 -18.95
CA CYS A 372 6.49 13.19 -17.53
C CYS A 372 7.77 13.96 -17.16
N THR A 373 7.57 15.16 -16.64
CA THR A 373 8.57 16.16 -16.24
C THR A 373 9.35 15.81 -14.97
N SER A 374 9.25 14.59 -14.43
CA SER A 374 9.93 14.19 -13.20
C SER A 374 11.11 13.26 -13.47
N PRO A 375 12.36 13.64 -13.13
CA PRO A 375 13.49 12.72 -13.16
C PRO A 375 13.23 11.50 -12.28
N LEU A 376 13.82 10.35 -12.62
CA LEU A 376 13.72 9.16 -11.78
C LEU A 376 14.27 9.48 -10.38
N SER A 377 13.60 9.02 -9.32
CA SER A 377 14.14 9.16 -7.96
C SER A 377 15.46 8.39 -7.83
N MET A 378 16.49 9.05 -7.29
CA MET A 378 17.78 8.41 -6.96
C MET A 378 17.59 7.17 -6.06
N GLU A 379 16.57 7.18 -5.20
CA GLU A 379 16.23 6.02 -4.38
C GLU A 379 15.88 4.78 -5.22
N ALA A 380 15.15 4.98 -6.33
CA ALA A 380 14.78 3.90 -7.25
C ALA A 380 16.02 3.32 -7.97
N THR A 381 16.94 4.18 -8.41
CA THR A 381 18.21 3.76 -9.01
C THR A 381 19.08 2.97 -8.03
N VAL A 382 19.23 3.47 -6.80
CA VAL A 382 20.01 2.78 -5.75
C VAL A 382 19.38 1.44 -5.39
N ARG A 383 18.04 1.37 -5.29
CA ARG A 383 17.34 0.11 -5.02
C ARG A 383 17.53 -0.89 -6.17
N PHE A 384 17.49 -0.43 -7.42
CA PHE A 384 17.76 -1.27 -8.59
C PHE A 384 19.19 -1.83 -8.57
N LEU A 385 20.18 -0.98 -8.28
CA LEU A 385 21.57 -1.41 -8.16
C LEU A 385 21.78 -2.44 -7.05
N LYS A 386 21.13 -2.25 -5.89
CA LYS A 386 21.16 -3.23 -4.80
C LYS A 386 20.61 -4.58 -5.26
N LEU A 387 19.49 -4.59 -5.98
CA LEU A 387 18.91 -5.82 -6.54
C LEU A 387 19.83 -6.45 -7.58
N ALA A 388 20.45 -5.65 -8.47
CA ALA A 388 21.40 -6.15 -9.47
C ALA A 388 22.62 -6.81 -8.81
N PHE A 389 23.16 -6.20 -7.74
CA PHE A 389 24.24 -6.77 -6.95
C PHE A 389 23.82 -8.07 -6.25
N MET A 390 22.67 -8.07 -5.55
CA MET A 390 22.16 -9.24 -4.83
C MET A 390 21.89 -10.43 -5.75
N CYS A 391 21.33 -10.19 -6.95
CA CYS A 391 21.04 -11.21 -7.96
C CYS A 391 22.25 -11.52 -8.88
N GLU A 392 23.47 -11.10 -8.51
CA GLU A 392 24.71 -11.35 -9.26
C GLU A 392 24.67 -10.90 -10.74
N ARG A 393 23.93 -9.82 -11.05
CA ARG A 393 23.89 -9.19 -12.37
C ARG A 393 25.02 -8.16 -12.53
N TRP A 394 26.26 -8.67 -12.50
CA TRP A 394 27.49 -7.86 -12.52
C TRP A 394 27.56 -6.89 -13.70
N ASP A 395 27.25 -7.34 -14.92
CA ASP A 395 27.30 -6.52 -16.14
C ASP A 395 26.46 -5.21 -16.02
N ILE A 396 25.30 -5.30 -15.37
CA ILE A 396 24.37 -4.18 -15.19
C ILE A 396 24.80 -3.31 -14.02
N PHE A 397 25.25 -3.95 -12.92
CA PHE A 397 25.75 -3.24 -11.76
C PHE A 397 26.97 -2.38 -12.11
N GLU A 398 27.97 -2.94 -12.79
CA GLU A 398 29.18 -2.23 -13.21
C GLU A 398 28.88 -1.07 -14.17
N GLY A 399 27.93 -1.26 -15.10
CA GLY A 399 27.54 -0.21 -16.03
C GLY A 399 26.81 0.99 -15.38
N LEU A 400 26.12 0.76 -14.26
CA LEU A 400 25.28 1.78 -13.60
C LEU A 400 25.92 2.37 -12.33
N ILE A 401 26.86 1.69 -11.68
CA ILE A 401 27.42 2.14 -10.41
C ILE A 401 28.21 3.45 -10.56
N SER A 402 29.06 3.58 -11.58
CA SER A 402 29.87 4.79 -11.78
C SER A 402 29.02 6.02 -12.09
N PRO A 403 28.03 5.98 -13.01
CA PRO A 403 27.10 7.10 -13.18
C PRO A 403 26.36 7.44 -11.88
N THR A 404 25.87 6.44 -11.16
CA THR A 404 25.06 6.67 -9.95
C THR A 404 25.87 7.29 -8.81
N LEU A 405 27.12 6.87 -8.60
CA LEU A 405 28.02 7.47 -7.62
C LEU A 405 28.35 8.94 -7.96
N GLY A 406 28.47 9.27 -9.24
CA GLY A 406 28.69 10.65 -9.69
C GLY A 406 27.54 11.61 -9.37
N TYR A 407 26.33 11.10 -9.14
CA TYR A 407 25.18 11.90 -8.68
C TYR A 407 25.06 12.01 -7.15
N LEU A 408 25.82 11.20 -6.40
CA LEU A 408 25.82 11.20 -4.92
C LEU A 408 26.94 12.05 -4.31
N GLN A 409 27.93 12.45 -5.13
CA GLN A 409 28.98 13.41 -4.80
C GLN A 409 28.52 14.81 -5.19
#